data_AF-A0A083ZV75-F1
#
_entry.id   AF-A0A083ZV75-F1
#
_cell.length_a   1.000
_cell.length_b   1.000
_cell.length_c   1.000
_cell.angle_alpha   90.00
_cell.angle_beta   90.00
_cell.angle_gamma   90.00
#
_symmetry.space_group_name_H-M   'P 1'
#
loop_
_entity.id
_entity.type
_entity.pdbx_description
1 polymer ?
#
loop_
_entity_poly.entity_id
_entity_poly.type
_entity_poly.pdbx_seq_one_letter_code
_entity_poly.pdbx_strand_id
1 'polypeptide(L)'
;MSNYQRMIDQMLEQYESMLEKSPDEQNLIGDQVDREMKGLKLHGFRHAASALFPCADQKQLAAVMDSAWMDERLYDAQYEIVQRMVMLERTMLLSREKYHLRGAA
;
A
#
# COMPACT_ATOMS: atom_id res chain seq x y z
N MET A 1 16.86 12.00 -1.00
CA MET A 1 15.45 11.96 -0.55
C MET A 1 14.90 13.37 -0.59
N SER A 2 13.69 13.56 -1.11
CA SER A 2 13.05 14.88 -1.12
C SER A 2 12.52 15.24 0.27
N ASN A 3 12.35 16.54 0.55
CA ASN A 3 11.74 16.99 1.82
C ASN A 3 10.33 16.42 2.03
N TYR A 4 9.58 16.20 0.95
CA TYR A 4 8.24 15.61 0.99
C TYR A 4 8.25 14.13 1.36
N GLN A 5 9.19 13.36 0.82
CA GLN A 5 9.29 11.94 1.13
C GLN A 5 9.58 11.72 2.62
N ARG A 6 10.56 12.46 3.16
CA ARG A 6 10.86 12.44 4.60
C ARG A 6 9.68 12.84 5.48
N MET A 7 8.86 13.79 5.04
CA MET A 7 7.65 14.19 5.76
C MET A 7 6.62 13.06 5.81
N ILE A 8 6.41 12.37 4.68
CA ILE A 8 5.50 11.21 4.60
C ILE A 8 6.00 10.08 5.50
N ASP A 9 7.30 9.78 5.46
CA ASP A 9 7.90 8.72 6.28
C ASP A 9 7.67 9.00 7.77
N GLN A 10 7.91 10.24 8.21
CA GLN A 10 7.66 10.65 9.61
C GLN A 10 6.18 10.58 10.00
N MET A 11 5.27 10.91 9.10
CA MET A 11 3.83 10.80 9.35
C MET A 11 3.42 9.33 9.54
N LEU A 12 3.94 8.44 8.70
CA LEU A 12 3.67 7.01 8.77
C LEU A 12 4.25 6.39 10.05
N GLU A 13 5.52 6.68 10.39
CA GLU A 13 6.14 6.19 11.63
C GLU A 13 5.34 6.61 12.89
N GLN A 14 4.86 7.85 12.92
CA GLN A 14 4.02 8.34 14.03
C GLN A 14 2.68 7.60 14.09
N TYR A 15 2.07 7.35 12.93
CA TYR A 15 0.80 6.65 12.85
C TYR A 15 0.95 5.17 13.22
N GLU A 16 2.03 4.50 12.80
CA GLU A 16 2.36 3.13 13.20
C GLU A 16 2.47 2.98 14.72
N SER A 17 3.21 3.86 15.39
CA SER A 17 3.33 3.82 16.85
C SER A 17 2.00 4.06 17.59
N MET A 18 1.06 4.78 16.96
CA MET A 18 -0.30 4.93 17.48
C MET A 18 -1.13 3.68 17.21
N LEU A 19 -1.01 3.10 16.02
CA LEU A 19 -1.72 1.90 15.58
C LEU A 19 -1.41 0.72 16.51
N GLU A 20 -0.14 0.52 16.88
CA GLU A 20 0.31 -0.52 17.83
C GLU A 20 -0.44 -0.48 19.17
N LYS A 21 -0.96 0.69 19.56
CA LYS A 21 -1.60 0.93 20.86
C LYS A 21 -3.12 0.91 20.80
N SER A 22 -3.71 0.79 19.60
CA SER A 22 -5.16 0.88 19.40
C SER A 22 -5.68 -0.31 18.57
N PRO A 23 -6.16 -1.38 19.22
CA PRO A 23 -6.75 -2.53 18.53
C PRO A 23 -7.92 -2.15 17.61
N ASP A 24 -8.73 -1.16 18.00
CA ASP A 24 -9.86 -0.69 17.20
C ASP A 24 -9.38 -0.03 15.89
N GLU A 25 -8.31 0.77 15.96
CA GLU A 25 -7.74 1.41 14.78
C GLU A 25 -7.02 0.39 13.89
N GLN A 26 -6.40 -0.65 14.47
CA GLN A 26 -5.83 -1.78 13.71
C GLN A 26 -6.91 -2.49 12.89
N ASN A 27 -8.06 -2.80 13.51
CA ASN A 27 -9.18 -3.43 12.82
C ASN A 27 -9.73 -2.54 11.70
N LEU A 28 -9.90 -1.24 11.96
CA LEU A 28 -10.37 -0.29 10.96
C LEU A 28 -9.45 -0.22 9.74
N ILE A 29 -8.13 -0.17 9.96
CA ILE A 29 -7.14 -0.17 8.89
C ILE A 29 -7.16 -1.51 8.13
N GLY A 30 -7.20 -2.64 8.84
CA GLY A 30 -7.31 -3.97 8.22
C GLY A 30 -8.53 -4.09 7.31
N ASP A 31 -9.70 -3.70 7.81
CA ASP A 31 -10.95 -3.73 7.05
C ASP A 31 -10.92 -2.82 5.81
N GLN A 32 -10.20 -1.70 5.88
CA GLN A 32 -10.05 -0.80 4.74
C GLN A 32 -9.07 -1.38 3.71
N VAL A 33 -7.94 -1.93 4.14
CA VAL A 33 -6.97 -2.60 3.26
C VAL A 33 -7.62 -3.76 2.52
N ASP A 34 -8.38 -4.60 3.22
CA ASP A 34 -9.10 -5.73 2.60
C ASP A 34 -10.12 -5.28 1.56
N ARG A 35 -10.77 -4.13 1.77
CA ARG A 35 -11.71 -3.54 0.80
C ARG A 35 -10.99 -3.05 -0.46
N GLU A 36 -9.89 -2.34 -0.30
CA GLU A 36 -9.09 -1.83 -1.43
C GLU A 36 -8.46 -2.99 -2.22
N MET A 37 -7.92 -3.99 -1.52
CA MET A 37 -7.30 -5.17 -2.14
C MET A 37 -8.26 -5.94 -3.05
N LYS A 38 -9.54 -6.09 -2.67
CA LYS A 38 -10.56 -6.76 -3.50
C LYS A 38 -10.82 -6.06 -4.84
N GLY A 39 -10.55 -4.76 -4.94
CA GLY A 39 -10.75 -3.98 -6.16
C GLY A 39 -9.58 -4.08 -7.15
N LEU A 40 -8.44 -4.61 -6.73
CA LEU A 40 -7.20 -4.59 -7.50
C LEU A 40 -7.02 -5.88 -8.31
N LYS A 41 -6.59 -5.73 -9.57
CA LYS A 41 -6.20 -6.86 -10.43
C LYS A 41 -4.69 -6.89 -10.61
N LEU A 42 -4.08 -8.07 -10.44
CA LEU A 42 -2.63 -8.30 -10.56
C LEU A 42 -2.09 -8.24 -12.00
N HIS A 43 -2.93 -8.02 -13.00
CA HIS A 43 -2.58 -8.15 -14.42
C HIS A 43 -1.49 -7.20 -14.93
N GLY A 44 -1.21 -6.09 -14.24
CA GLY A 44 -0.25 -5.07 -14.72
C GLY A 44 1.20 -5.56 -14.83
N PHE A 45 1.63 -6.46 -13.95
CA PHE A 45 3.04 -6.88 -13.89
C PHE A 45 3.47 -7.78 -15.06
N ARG A 46 2.56 -8.54 -15.65
CA ARG A 46 2.87 -9.43 -16.79
C ARG A 46 3.41 -8.64 -17.98
N HIS A 47 2.78 -7.51 -18.31
CA HIS A 47 3.23 -6.66 -19.41
C HIS A 47 4.57 -5.97 -19.12
N ALA A 48 4.81 -5.57 -17.87
CA ALA A 48 6.09 -5.00 -17.48
C ALA A 48 7.24 -6.02 -17.62
N ALA A 49 7.02 -7.28 -17.25
CA ALA A 49 8.02 -8.35 -17.37
C ALA A 49 8.47 -8.57 -18.83
N SER A 50 7.54 -8.61 -19.79
CA SER A 50 7.87 -8.74 -21.21
C SER A 50 8.74 -7.59 -21.74
N ALA A 51 8.50 -6.35 -21.26
CA ALA A 51 9.28 -5.18 -21.66
C ALA A 51 10.68 -5.17 -21.04
N LEU A 52 10.83 -5.65 -19.80
CA LEU A 52 12.11 -5.69 -19.08
C LEU A 52 13.03 -6.82 -19.57
N PHE A 53 12.46 -7.92 -20.08
CA PHE A 53 13.20 -9.09 -20.54
C PHE A 53 12.91 -9.40 -22.03
N PRO A 54 13.28 -8.51 -22.97
CA PRO A 54 12.89 -8.65 -24.38
C PRO A 54 13.54 -9.84 -25.09
N CYS A 55 14.69 -10.31 -24.60
CA CYS A 55 15.43 -11.44 -25.18
C CYS A 55 15.01 -12.81 -24.61
N ALA A 56 14.14 -12.84 -23.59
CA ALA A 56 13.70 -14.09 -22.98
C ALA A 56 12.50 -14.70 -23.73
N ASP A 57 12.35 -16.02 -23.62
CA ASP A 57 11.19 -16.72 -24.17
C ASP A 57 9.92 -16.23 -23.46
N GLN A 58 9.03 -15.59 -24.22
CA GLN A 58 7.83 -14.95 -23.69
C GLN A 58 6.84 -15.94 -23.10
N LYS A 59 6.83 -17.21 -23.54
CA LYS A 59 5.99 -18.25 -22.96
C LYS A 59 6.53 -18.68 -21.60
N GLN A 60 7.86 -18.79 -21.47
CA GLN A 60 8.49 -19.11 -20.19
C GLN A 60 8.32 -17.97 -19.18
N LEU A 61 8.47 -16.72 -19.62
CA LEU A 61 8.17 -15.55 -18.78
C LEU A 61 6.72 -15.56 -18.31
N ALA A 62 5.76 -15.78 -19.22
CA ALA A 62 4.35 -15.87 -18.86
C ALA A 62 4.10 -16.99 -17.83
N ALA A 63 4.70 -18.16 -18.01
CA ALA A 63 4.57 -19.27 -17.07
C ALA A 63 5.12 -18.95 -15.67
N VAL A 64 6.23 -18.21 -15.57
CA VAL A 64 6.76 -17.74 -14.28
C VAL A 64 5.84 -16.69 -13.67
N MET A 65 5.35 -15.74 -14.47
CA MET A 65 4.45 -14.68 -14.02
C MET A 65 3.09 -15.21 -13.55
N ASP A 66 2.67 -16.37 -14.07
CA ASP A 66 1.41 -17.04 -13.72
C ASP A 66 1.60 -18.14 -12.66
N SER A 67 2.80 -18.25 -12.09
CA SER A 67 3.08 -19.21 -11.03
C SER A 67 2.49 -18.75 -9.70
N ALA A 68 2.04 -19.69 -8.87
CA ALA A 68 1.50 -19.39 -7.54
C ALA A 68 2.50 -18.62 -6.65
N TRP A 69 3.80 -18.91 -6.80
CA TRP A 69 4.85 -18.18 -6.11
C TRP A 69 4.89 -16.70 -6.51
N MET A 70 4.71 -16.39 -7.80
CA MET A 70 4.67 -14.99 -8.25
C MET A 70 3.38 -14.31 -7.78
N ASP A 71 2.24 -14.99 -7.86
CA ASP A 71 0.95 -14.44 -7.40
C ASP A 71 1.02 -14.05 -5.91
N GLU A 72 1.58 -14.91 -5.06
CA GLU A 72 1.79 -14.62 -3.63
C GLU A 72 2.71 -13.40 -3.44
N ARG A 73 3.83 -13.34 -4.18
CA ARG A 73 4.76 -12.20 -4.08
C ARG A 73 4.15 -10.89 -4.55
N LEU A 74 3.37 -10.90 -5.62
CA LEU A 74 2.69 -9.70 -6.11
C LEU A 74 1.57 -9.28 -5.17
N TYR A 75 0.85 -10.24 -4.58
CA TYR A 75 -0.15 -9.98 -3.57
C TYR A 75 0.46 -9.30 -2.34
N ASP A 76 1.55 -9.84 -1.78
CA ASP A 76 2.23 -9.26 -0.62
C ASP A 76 2.73 -7.84 -0.89
N ALA A 77 3.38 -7.63 -2.04
CA ALA A 77 3.86 -6.31 -2.43
C ALA A 77 2.71 -5.31 -2.60
N GLN A 78 1.60 -5.75 -3.20
CA GLN A 78 0.42 -4.91 -3.38
C GLN A 78 -0.24 -4.59 -2.03
N TYR A 79 -0.33 -5.57 -1.13
CA TYR A 79 -0.84 -5.39 0.21
C TYR A 79 -0.04 -4.34 0.98
N GLU A 80 1.30 -4.40 0.95
CA GLU A 80 2.15 -3.41 1.62
C GLU A 80 1.93 -1.99 1.07
N ILE A 81 1.82 -1.85 -0.26
CA ILE A 81 1.54 -0.56 -0.90
C ILE A 81 0.17 -0.03 -0.45
N VAL A 82 -0.87 -0.86 -0.52
CA VAL A 82 -2.24 -0.47 -0.14
C VAL A 82 -2.28 -0.09 1.34
N GLN A 83 -1.65 -0.88 2.21
CA GLN A 83 -1.58 -0.59 3.64
C GLN A 83 -0.96 0.78 3.91
N ARG A 84 0.20 1.08 3.31
CA ARG A 84 0.84 2.41 3.46
C ARG A 84 -0.05 3.54 2.93
N MET A 85 -0.74 3.33 1.83
CA MET A 85 -1.65 4.33 1.26
C MET A 85 -2.85 4.60 2.17
N VAL A 86 -3.49 3.55 2.68
CA VAL A 86 -4.61 3.66 3.63
C VAL A 86 -4.18 4.37 4.91
N MET A 87 -3.00 4.03 5.46
CA MET A 87 -2.45 4.70 6.63
C MET A 87 -2.16 6.17 6.37
N LEU A 88 -1.64 6.50 5.18
CA LEU A 88 -1.37 7.88 4.79
C LEU A 88 -2.68 8.68 4.70
N GLU A 89 -3.70 8.15 4.02
CA GLU A 89 -5.02 8.77 3.92
C GLU A 89 -5.65 8.99 5.30
N ARG A 90 -5.58 7.98 6.17
CA ARG A 90 -6.08 8.07 7.54
C ARG A 90 -5.34 9.11 8.36
N THR A 91 -4.02 9.20 8.24
CA THR A 91 -3.22 10.24 8.90
C THR A 91 -3.59 11.64 8.40
N MET A 92 -3.83 11.80 7.09
CA MET A 92 -4.29 13.06 6.52
C MET A 92 -5.67 13.45 7.08
N LEU A 93 -6.61 12.51 7.20
CA LEU A 93 -7.94 12.75 7.80
C LEU A 93 -7.82 13.22 9.26
N LEU A 94 -7.06 12.50 10.09
CA LEU A 94 -6.86 12.85 11.50
C LEU A 94 -6.17 14.21 11.67
N SER A 95 -5.26 14.57 10.76
CA SER A 95 -4.63 15.88 10.78
C SER A 95 -5.65 16.99 10.50
N ARG A 96 -6.53 16.81 9.50
CA ARG A 96 -7.59 17.77 9.16
C ARG A 96 -8.57 17.98 10.31
N GLU A 97 -8.99 16.91 10.97
CA GLU A 97 -9.89 16.98 12.14
C GLU A 97 -9.26 17.76 13.30
N LYS A 98 -7.96 17.53 13.59
CA LYS A 98 -7.22 18.31 14.60
C LYS A 98 -7.16 19.81 14.27
N TYR A 99 -7.02 20.19 12.99
CA TYR A 99 -7.04 21.59 12.58
C TYR A 99 -8.42 22.23 12.74
N HIS A 100 -9.50 21.52 12.43
CA HIS A 100 -10.87 22.02 12.63
C HIS A 100 -11.20 22.23 14.11
N LEU A 101 -10.75 21.34 14.99
CA LEU A 101 -10.98 21.47 16.44
C LEU A 101 -10.18 22.63 17.08
N ARG A 102 -9.03 23.02 16.51
CA ARG A 102 -8.22 24.16 17.00
C ARG A 102 -8.68 25.53 16.51
N GLY A 103 -9.50 25.60 15.47
CA GLY A 103 -10.06 26.87 14.94
C GLY A 103 -11.39 27.27 15.56
N ALA A 104 -11.96 26.44 16.44
CA ALA A 104 -13.27 26.64 17.07
C ALA A 104 -13.18 26.95 18.58
N ALA A 105 -11.97 27.16 19.11
CA ALA A 105 -11.69 27.56 20.49
C ALA A 105 -11.08 28.97 20.52
#